data_AF-A0A945GC97-F1
#
_entry.id   AF-A0A945GC97-F1
#
_cell.length_a   1.000
_cell.length_b   1.000
_cell.length_c   1.000
_cell.angle_alpha   90.00
_cell.angle_beta   90.00
_cell.angle_gamma   90.00
#
_symmetry.space_group_name_H-M   'P 1'
#
loop_
_entity.id
_entity.type
_entity.pdbx_description
1 polymer ?
#
loop_
_entity_poly.entity_id
_entity_poly.type
_entity_poly.pdbx_seq_one_letter_code
_entity_poly.pdbx_strand_id
1 'polypeptide(L)'
;MIKKIILILIIFGGVSFGVWKYKENQSKFLAYHLKSIGIKIEQAEDFLVTEISDPKKGSKARTITAKKDQEEIKIKIVNNVEKDEALNYIEDKKENFESLYKLAKNPYPEAMKKQKECPEEYRPEVKKHGYGEYFLTYAGEDLGYGICKEDLVRYKAVLGYFYCENISSFIKIEYFTSKEKNHEEMNSLINSFRCE
;
A
#
# COMPACT_ATOMS: atom_id res chain seq x y z
N MET A 1 7.30 57.71 -1.51
CA MET A 1 7.47 56.56 -0.60
C MET A 1 6.32 55.55 -0.72
N ILE A 2 5.06 56.00 -0.65
CA ILE A 2 3.84 55.17 -0.71
C ILE A 2 3.77 54.22 -1.93
N LYS A 3 4.11 54.70 -3.14
CA LYS A 3 4.08 53.86 -4.37
C LYS A 3 5.03 52.63 -4.32
N LYS A 4 6.16 52.72 -3.60
CA LYS A 4 7.10 51.59 -3.46
C LYS A 4 6.57 50.52 -2.48
N ILE A 5 5.82 50.92 -1.45
CA ILE A 5 5.22 50.01 -0.47
C ILE A 5 4.10 49.19 -1.11
N ILE A 6 3.26 49.82 -1.94
CA ILE A 6 2.16 49.13 -2.66
C ILE A 6 2.72 48.07 -3.61
N LEU A 7 3.80 48.35 -4.34
CA LEU A 7 4.43 47.39 -5.26
C LEU A 7 4.96 46.15 -4.52
N ILE A 8 5.61 46.34 -3.36
CA ILE A 8 6.14 45.24 -2.53
C ILE A 8 5.00 44.35 -2.02
N LEU A 9 3.90 44.95 -1.56
CA LEU A 9 2.75 44.18 -1.07
C LEU A 9 2.08 43.35 -2.17
N ILE A 10 2.01 43.86 -3.41
CA ILE A 10 1.46 43.11 -4.55
C ILE A 10 2.37 41.92 -4.91
N ILE A 11 3.69 42.10 -4.93
CA ILE A 11 4.64 41.02 -5.18
C ILE A 11 4.56 39.96 -4.07
N PHE A 12 4.52 40.38 -2.80
CA PHE A 12 4.40 39.46 -1.68
C PHE A 12 3.08 38.67 -1.73
N GLY A 13 1.96 39.36 -2.01
CA GLY A 13 0.66 38.72 -2.17
C GLY A 13 0.62 37.71 -3.32
N GLY A 14 1.23 38.04 -4.47
CA GLY A 14 1.33 37.14 -5.61
C GLY A 14 2.16 35.89 -5.32
N VAL A 15 3.31 36.04 -4.63
CA VAL A 15 4.16 34.92 -4.22
C VAL A 15 3.43 34.01 -3.22
N SER A 16 2.79 34.59 -2.19
CA SER A 16 2.03 33.80 -1.22
C SER A 16 0.87 33.03 -1.86
N PHE A 17 0.15 33.65 -2.81
CA PHE A 17 -0.94 32.98 -3.53
C PHE A 17 -0.43 31.85 -4.43
N GLY A 18 0.70 32.06 -5.12
CA GLY A 18 1.35 31.02 -5.92
C GLY A 18 1.79 29.82 -5.08
N VAL A 19 2.42 30.05 -3.92
CA VAL A 19 2.83 29.00 -2.98
C VAL A 19 1.63 28.23 -2.43
N TRP A 20 0.52 28.94 -2.13
CA TRP A 20 -0.70 28.30 -1.63
C TRP A 20 -1.33 27.37 -2.67
N LYS A 21 -1.52 27.84 -3.91
CA LYS A 21 -2.02 26.99 -5.02
C LYS A 21 -1.11 25.81 -5.32
N TYR A 22 0.20 26.00 -5.22
CA TYR A 22 1.16 24.91 -5.40
C TYR A 22 1.00 23.81 -4.34
N LYS A 23 0.86 24.18 -3.05
CA LYS A 23 0.63 23.22 -1.97
C LYS A 23 -0.69 22.48 -2.09
N GLU A 24 -1.77 23.18 -2.44
CA GLU A 24 -3.10 22.57 -2.63
C GLU A 24 -3.09 21.52 -3.76
N ASN A 25 -2.31 21.75 -4.82
CA ASN A 25 -2.16 20.78 -5.89
C ASN A 25 -1.31 19.57 -5.45
N GLN A 26 -0.25 19.80 -4.67
CA GLN A 26 0.62 18.71 -4.20
C GLN A 26 -0.05 17.77 -3.20
N SER A 27 -0.97 18.28 -2.35
CA SER A 27 -1.70 17.44 -1.38
C SER A 27 -2.65 16.43 -2.01
N LYS A 28 -2.76 16.36 -3.34
CA LYS A 28 -3.51 15.31 -4.03
C LYS A 28 -2.67 14.06 -4.30
N PHE A 29 -1.33 14.17 -4.23
CA PHE A 29 -0.43 13.08 -4.59
C PHE A 29 -0.03 12.25 -3.37
N LEU A 30 0.07 10.94 -3.55
CA LEU A 30 0.40 10.00 -2.49
C LEU A 30 1.76 10.32 -1.85
N ALA A 31 2.77 10.65 -2.66
CA ALA A 31 4.10 11.01 -2.19
C ALA A 31 4.09 12.15 -1.15
N TYR A 32 3.20 13.14 -1.29
CA TYR A 32 3.07 14.23 -0.32
C TYR A 32 2.63 13.71 1.05
N HIS A 33 1.65 12.80 1.07
CA HIS A 33 1.15 12.21 2.31
C HIS A 33 2.16 11.26 2.95
N LEU A 34 2.84 10.43 2.16
CA LEU A 34 3.88 9.53 2.68
C LEU A 34 5.05 10.29 3.28
N LYS A 35 5.50 11.36 2.62
CA LYS A 35 6.57 12.21 3.16
C LYS A 35 6.20 12.82 4.50
N SER A 36 4.93 13.19 4.71
CA SER A 36 4.48 13.78 5.98
C SER A 36 4.53 12.81 7.17
N ILE A 37 4.68 11.50 6.92
CA ILE A 37 4.75 10.45 7.93
C ILE A 37 6.08 9.69 7.93
N GLY A 38 7.13 10.23 7.28
CA GLY A 38 8.46 9.60 7.25
C GLY A 38 8.51 8.34 6.39
N ILE A 39 7.71 8.29 5.32
CA ILE A 39 7.74 7.18 4.34
C ILE A 39 8.07 7.73 2.96
N LYS A 40 8.92 7.02 2.23
CA LYS A 40 9.21 7.26 0.83
C LYS A 40 8.97 5.99 0.01
N ILE A 41 8.33 6.15 -1.14
CA ILE A 41 8.16 5.13 -2.17
C ILE A 41 8.40 5.86 -3.50
N GLU A 42 9.32 5.37 -4.32
CA GLU A 42 9.55 5.91 -5.66
C GLU A 42 8.33 5.64 -6.54
N GLN A 43 8.02 6.54 -7.48
CA GLN A 43 6.85 6.49 -8.35
C GLN A 43 5.51 6.78 -7.64
N ALA A 44 5.50 7.01 -6.33
CA ALA A 44 4.29 7.42 -5.60
C ALA A 44 3.83 8.84 -5.94
N GLU A 45 4.66 9.64 -6.62
CA GLU A 45 4.33 10.96 -7.12
C GLU A 45 3.25 10.96 -8.21
N ASP A 46 3.05 9.84 -8.89
CA ASP A 46 2.04 9.72 -9.96
C ASP A 46 0.67 9.26 -9.45
N PHE A 47 0.60 8.79 -8.20
CA PHE A 47 -0.63 8.28 -7.60
C PHE A 47 -1.45 9.42 -6.99
N LEU A 48 -2.70 9.55 -7.41
CA LEU A 48 -3.65 10.50 -6.86
C LEU A 48 -4.43 9.86 -5.72
N VAL A 49 -4.38 10.48 -4.54
CA VAL A 49 -5.14 10.03 -3.36
C VAL A 49 -6.64 10.19 -3.64
N THR A 50 -7.36 9.08 -3.54
CA THR A 50 -8.81 9.03 -3.72
C THR A 50 -9.55 8.93 -2.40
N GLU A 51 -8.93 8.33 -1.37
CA GLU A 51 -9.54 8.15 -0.06
C GLU A 51 -8.48 8.21 1.04
N ILE A 52 -8.85 8.87 2.15
CA ILE A 52 -8.11 8.79 3.41
C ILE A 52 -9.10 8.38 4.49
N SER A 53 -8.85 7.24 5.11
CA SER A 53 -9.61 6.74 6.24
C SER A 53 -8.78 6.93 7.51
N ASP A 54 -9.14 7.94 8.29
CA ASP A 54 -8.47 8.25 9.55
C ASP A 54 -8.95 7.33 10.69
N PRO A 55 -8.18 7.24 11.78
CA PRO A 55 -8.51 6.35 12.87
C PRO A 55 -9.86 6.74 13.51
N LYS A 56 -10.79 5.78 13.61
CA LYS A 56 -11.96 5.91 14.48
C LYS A 56 -11.51 6.02 15.94
N LYS A 57 -12.33 6.61 16.82
CA LYS A 57 -12.04 6.75 18.25
C LYS A 57 -11.54 5.41 18.83
N GLY A 58 -10.28 5.36 19.26
CA GLY A 58 -9.62 4.16 19.80
C GLY A 58 -8.74 3.36 18.82
N SER A 59 -8.81 3.63 17.52
CA SER A 59 -7.87 3.09 16.53
C SER A 59 -6.63 3.97 16.42
N LYS A 60 -5.47 3.34 16.16
CA LYS A 60 -4.22 4.03 15.77
C LYS A 60 -3.95 3.93 14.25
N ALA A 61 -4.88 3.32 13.51
CA ALA A 61 -4.68 2.98 12.11
C ALA A 61 -5.26 4.03 11.17
N ARG A 62 -4.43 4.51 10.24
CA ARG A 62 -4.81 5.35 9.11
C ARG A 62 -4.65 4.55 7.82
N THR A 63 -5.55 4.73 6.86
CA THR A 63 -5.45 4.11 5.53
C THR A 63 -5.50 5.19 4.46
N ILE A 64 -4.60 5.12 3.49
CA ILE A 64 -4.56 6.00 2.32
C ILE A 64 -4.73 5.12 1.09
N THR A 65 -5.72 5.43 0.26
CA THR A 65 -5.94 4.78 -1.04
C THR A 65 -5.66 5.79 -2.13
N ALA A 66 -4.86 5.39 -3.13
CA ALA A 66 -4.51 6.23 -4.26
C ALA A 66 -4.54 5.43 -5.56
N LYS A 67 -4.77 6.12 -6.68
CA LYS A 67 -4.91 5.51 -8.01
C LYS A 67 -4.05 6.19 -9.04
N LYS A 68 -3.59 5.40 -10.01
CA LYS A 68 -2.91 5.83 -11.23
C LYS A 68 -3.42 4.95 -12.37
N ASP A 69 -4.14 5.50 -13.33
CA ASP A 69 -4.76 4.74 -14.42
C ASP A 69 -5.58 3.51 -13.93
N GLN A 70 -5.14 2.29 -14.24
CA GLN A 70 -5.76 1.03 -13.81
C GLN A 70 -5.09 0.41 -12.58
N GLU A 71 -4.28 1.20 -11.88
CA GLU A 71 -3.52 0.78 -10.71
C GLU A 71 -4.11 1.40 -9.44
N GLU A 72 -4.08 0.62 -8.37
CA GLU A 72 -4.53 1.06 -7.06
C GLU A 72 -3.48 0.69 -6.02
N ILE A 73 -3.14 1.63 -5.16
CA ILE A 73 -2.30 1.40 -3.99
C ILE A 73 -3.05 1.81 -2.74
N LYS A 74 -3.01 0.93 -1.74
CA LYS A 74 -3.61 1.12 -0.43
C LYS A 74 -2.55 0.92 0.64
N ILE A 75 -2.34 1.94 1.45
CA ILE A 75 -1.32 1.97 2.49
C ILE A 75 -2.01 2.14 3.82
N LYS A 76 -1.94 1.10 4.66
CA LYS A 76 -2.41 1.15 6.05
C LYS A 76 -1.21 1.36 6.96
N ILE A 77 -1.26 2.43 7.75
CA ILE A 77 -0.26 2.77 8.75
C ILE A 77 -0.87 2.61 10.14
N VAL A 78 -0.20 1.90 11.03
CA VAL A 78 -0.56 1.78 12.45
C VAL A 78 0.57 2.37 13.26
N ASN A 79 0.31 3.52 13.88
CA ASN A 79 1.31 4.28 14.64
C ASN A 79 1.44 3.77 16.08
N ASN A 80 2.57 4.09 16.72
CA ASN A 80 2.85 3.78 18.13
C ASN A 80 2.66 2.29 18.44
N VAL A 81 3.29 1.45 17.62
CA VAL A 81 3.34 0.00 17.76
C VAL A 81 4.77 -0.38 18.12
N GLU A 82 4.93 -1.16 19.19
CA GLU A 82 6.24 -1.66 19.58
C GLU A 82 6.75 -2.68 18.57
N LYS A 83 8.08 -2.81 18.44
CA LYS A 83 8.69 -3.68 17.44
C LYS A 83 8.21 -5.13 17.57
N ASP A 84 8.21 -5.68 18.77
CA ASP A 84 7.80 -7.06 19.01
C ASP A 84 6.30 -7.27 18.73
N GLU A 85 5.45 -6.29 19.09
CA GLU A 85 4.03 -6.29 18.74
C GLU A 85 3.83 -6.28 17.21
N ALA A 86 4.58 -5.45 16.49
CA ALA A 86 4.51 -5.36 15.04
C ALA A 86 4.99 -6.65 14.37
N LEU A 87 6.08 -7.26 14.84
CA LEU A 87 6.61 -8.52 14.29
C LEU A 87 5.63 -9.67 14.50
N ASN A 88 5.05 -9.81 15.70
CA ASN A 88 4.01 -10.81 15.96
C ASN A 88 2.80 -10.58 15.05
N TYR A 89 2.37 -9.32 14.88
CA TYR A 89 1.28 -8.99 13.97
C TYR A 89 1.60 -9.34 12.52
N ILE A 90 2.83 -9.11 12.05
CA ILE A 90 3.28 -9.48 10.71
C ILE A 90 3.20 -10.99 10.51
N GLU A 91 3.70 -11.76 11.48
CA GLU A 91 3.71 -13.22 11.43
C GLU A 91 2.28 -13.79 11.41
N ASP A 92 1.40 -13.30 12.29
CA ASP A 92 -0.02 -13.66 12.28
C ASP A 92 -0.67 -13.35 10.91
N LYS A 93 -0.34 -12.20 10.31
CA LYS A 93 -0.91 -11.82 9.01
C LYS A 93 -0.37 -12.66 7.87
N LYS A 94 0.90 -13.05 7.93
CA LYS A 94 1.50 -14.00 6.99
C LYS A 94 0.79 -15.35 7.06
N GLU A 95 0.67 -15.93 8.25
CA GLU A 95 0.04 -17.25 8.40
C GLU A 95 -1.40 -17.26 7.87
N ASN A 96 -2.16 -16.21 8.22
CA ASN A 96 -3.51 -16.01 7.73
C ASN A 96 -3.55 -15.87 6.20
N PHE A 97 -2.61 -15.13 5.61
CA PHE A 97 -2.54 -14.94 4.16
C PHE A 97 -2.17 -16.24 3.44
N GLU A 98 -1.15 -16.96 3.90
CA GLU A 98 -0.76 -18.26 3.35
C GLU A 98 -1.88 -19.30 3.46
N SER A 99 -2.68 -19.23 4.53
CA SER A 99 -3.81 -20.14 4.72
C SER A 99 -4.84 -20.08 3.58
N LEU A 100 -4.92 -18.95 2.87
CA LEU A 100 -5.82 -18.79 1.71
C LEU A 100 -5.46 -19.71 0.54
N TYR A 101 -4.20 -20.16 0.48
CA TYR A 101 -3.66 -21.00 -0.60
C TYR A 101 -3.44 -22.45 -0.16
N LYS A 102 -3.55 -22.72 1.14
CA LYS A 102 -3.48 -24.07 1.71
C LYS A 102 -4.81 -24.79 1.48
N LEU A 103 -4.73 -26.12 1.37
CA LEU A 103 -5.93 -26.96 1.25
C LEU A 103 -6.87 -26.70 2.43
N ALA A 104 -8.04 -26.11 2.15
CA ALA A 104 -9.12 -26.10 3.12
C ALA A 104 -9.48 -27.57 3.41
N LYS A 105 -9.17 -28.06 4.62
CA LYS A 105 -9.62 -29.38 5.05
C LYS A 105 -11.14 -29.40 4.94
N ASN A 106 -11.66 -30.23 4.05
CA ASN A 106 -13.10 -30.43 3.95
C ASN A 106 -13.60 -30.93 5.33
N PRO A 107 -14.47 -30.19 6.03
CA PRO A 107 -14.98 -30.60 7.34
C PRO A 107 -15.81 -31.90 7.27
N TYR A 108 -16.16 -32.36 6.06
CA TYR A 108 -16.91 -33.59 5.82
C TYR A 108 -16.05 -34.62 5.07
N PRO A 109 -15.52 -35.65 5.77
CA PRO A 109 -14.65 -36.69 5.18
C PRO A 109 -15.30 -37.48 4.04
N GLU A 110 -16.64 -37.56 4.01
CA GLU A 110 -17.39 -38.42 3.08
C GLU A 110 -17.42 -37.88 1.65
N ALA A 111 -17.14 -36.60 1.45
CA ALA A 111 -16.91 -36.04 0.13
C ALA A 111 -15.43 -36.18 -0.25
N MET A 112 -14.99 -37.42 -0.50
CA MET A 112 -13.71 -37.73 -1.18
C MET A 112 -13.74 -37.24 -2.65
N LYS A 113 -13.90 -35.95 -2.86
CA LYS A 113 -13.61 -35.31 -4.15
C LYS A 113 -12.25 -34.64 -4.01
N LYS A 114 -11.29 -35.16 -4.80
CA LYS A 114 -9.92 -34.68 -5.02
C LYS A 114 -9.76 -33.23 -4.55
N GLN A 115 -9.17 -33.07 -3.37
CA GLN A 115 -8.71 -31.77 -2.89
C GLN A 115 -7.76 -31.20 -3.95
N LYS A 116 -8.22 -30.20 -4.70
CA LYS A 116 -7.38 -29.58 -5.73
C LYS A 116 -6.59 -28.48 -5.02
N GLU A 117 -5.34 -28.81 -4.73
CA GLU A 117 -4.37 -27.87 -4.20
C GLU A 117 -4.24 -26.68 -5.16
N CYS A 118 -3.97 -25.48 -4.61
CA CYS A 118 -3.72 -24.31 -5.43
C CYS A 118 -2.53 -24.60 -6.36
N PRO A 119 -2.68 -24.48 -7.69
CA PRO A 119 -1.57 -24.67 -8.62
C PRO A 119 -0.41 -23.77 -8.25
N GLU A 120 0.82 -24.24 -8.46
CA GLU A 120 2.04 -23.58 -8.00
C GLU A 120 2.16 -22.17 -8.58
N GLU A 121 1.75 -21.99 -9.84
CA GLU A 121 1.78 -20.71 -10.54
C GLU A 121 0.89 -19.62 -9.93
N TYR A 122 -0.11 -19.97 -9.11
CA TYR A 122 -0.99 -19.03 -8.42
C TYR A 122 -0.62 -18.82 -6.95
N ARG A 123 0.36 -19.57 -6.43
CA ARG A 123 0.83 -19.37 -5.06
C ARG A 123 1.61 -18.07 -4.96
N PRO A 124 1.53 -17.40 -3.81
CA PRO A 124 2.27 -16.16 -3.62
C PRO A 124 3.79 -16.42 -3.60
N GLU A 125 4.55 -15.61 -4.32
CA GLU A 125 6.01 -15.58 -4.20
C GLU A 125 6.38 -14.67 -3.03
N VAL A 126 7.11 -15.22 -2.05
CA VAL A 126 7.54 -14.47 -0.86
C VAL A 126 8.91 -13.84 -1.11
N LYS A 127 9.03 -12.54 -0.89
CA LYS A 127 10.28 -11.80 -1.03
C LYS A 127 10.61 -11.03 0.24
N LYS A 128 11.90 -10.98 0.57
CA LYS A 128 12.42 -10.22 1.71
C LYS A 128 12.71 -8.79 1.32
N HIS A 129 12.55 -7.89 2.28
CA HIS A 129 12.87 -6.48 2.17
C HIS A 129 13.59 -6.01 3.44
N GLY A 130 14.33 -4.90 3.38
CA GLY A 130 15.09 -4.40 4.54
C GLY A 130 14.23 -4.06 5.78
N TYR A 131 12.94 -3.80 5.57
CA TYR A 131 11.98 -3.44 6.62
C TYR A 131 10.92 -4.51 6.90
N GLY A 132 11.00 -5.68 6.26
CA GLY A 132 9.99 -6.74 6.38
C GLY A 132 9.97 -7.69 5.19
N GLU A 133 8.78 -8.08 4.75
CA GLU A 133 8.58 -8.99 3.62
C GLU A 133 7.34 -8.61 2.81
N TYR A 134 7.29 -9.10 1.58
CA TYR A 134 6.15 -8.90 0.71
C TYR A 134 5.87 -10.13 -0.15
N PHE A 135 4.62 -10.22 -0.59
CA PHE A 135 4.10 -11.31 -1.39
C PHE A 135 3.74 -10.75 -2.77
N LEU A 136 4.20 -11.42 -3.82
CA LEU A 136 3.68 -11.23 -5.17
C LEU A 136 2.58 -12.27 -5.40
N THR A 137 1.39 -11.84 -5.79
CA THR A 137 0.25 -12.74 -5.93
C THR A 137 -0.76 -12.22 -6.97
N TYR A 138 -1.90 -12.89 -7.06
CA TYR A 138 -3.04 -12.48 -7.87
C TYR A 138 -4.21 -12.07 -7.00
N ALA A 139 -5.03 -11.17 -7.52
CA ALA A 139 -6.27 -10.74 -6.90
C ALA A 139 -7.45 -10.81 -7.88
N GLY A 140 -8.63 -11.02 -7.31
CA GLY A 140 -9.90 -11.05 -8.03
C GLY A 140 -10.50 -9.67 -8.26
N GLU A 141 -11.72 -9.62 -8.77
CA GLU A 141 -12.43 -8.38 -9.11
C GLU A 141 -12.60 -7.43 -7.91
N ASP A 142 -12.92 -7.98 -6.73
CA ASP A 142 -13.06 -7.24 -5.47
C ASP A 142 -11.72 -6.96 -4.76
N LEU A 143 -10.59 -7.09 -5.48
CA LEU A 143 -9.22 -6.98 -4.93
C LEU A 143 -8.92 -7.99 -3.81
N GLY A 144 -9.67 -9.09 -3.75
CA GLY A 144 -9.48 -10.20 -2.81
C GLY A 144 -8.37 -11.17 -3.25
N TYR A 145 -7.64 -11.72 -2.28
CA TYR A 145 -6.57 -12.70 -2.47
C TYR A 145 -7.08 -14.15 -2.40
N GLY A 146 -6.19 -15.13 -2.62
CA GLY A 146 -6.54 -16.56 -2.58
C GLY A 146 -7.12 -17.10 -3.90
N ILE A 147 -6.86 -16.43 -5.01
CA ILE A 147 -7.36 -16.84 -6.33
C ILE A 147 -6.46 -17.93 -6.92
N CYS A 148 -7.02 -19.14 -7.07
CA CYS A 148 -6.31 -20.33 -7.59
C CYS A 148 -6.83 -20.80 -8.96
N LYS A 149 -7.54 -19.94 -9.70
CA LYS A 149 -8.06 -20.22 -11.03
C LYS A 149 -7.89 -19.02 -11.95
N GLU A 150 -7.38 -19.24 -13.16
CA GLU A 150 -7.09 -18.20 -14.16
C GLU A 150 -8.28 -17.30 -14.49
N ASP A 151 -9.47 -17.88 -14.63
CA ASP A 151 -10.69 -17.16 -15.04
C ASP A 151 -11.14 -16.12 -14.00
N LEU A 152 -10.75 -16.32 -12.74
CA LEU A 152 -11.02 -15.44 -11.61
C LEU A 152 -9.92 -14.40 -11.38
N VAL A 153 -8.74 -14.55 -12.00
CA VAL A 153 -7.65 -13.56 -11.89
C VAL A 153 -8.02 -12.31 -12.67
N ARG A 154 -7.95 -11.17 -11.99
CA ARG A 154 -8.17 -9.84 -12.58
C ARG A 154 -6.94 -8.95 -12.47
N TYR A 155 -6.23 -9.06 -11.34
CA TYR A 155 -5.07 -8.24 -11.05
C TYR A 155 -3.87 -9.08 -10.65
N LYS A 156 -2.69 -8.54 -10.92
CA LYS A 156 -1.49 -8.87 -10.16
C LYS A 156 -1.44 -7.95 -8.96
N ALA A 157 -0.99 -8.48 -7.82
CA ALA A 157 -0.95 -7.76 -6.57
C ALA A 157 0.39 -7.92 -5.84
N VAL A 158 0.80 -6.86 -5.15
CA VAL A 158 1.82 -6.90 -4.10
C VAL A 158 1.14 -6.69 -2.77
N LEU A 159 1.47 -7.53 -1.80
CA LEU A 159 1.08 -7.37 -0.41
C LEU A 159 2.34 -7.31 0.45
N GLY A 160 2.69 -6.12 0.94
CA GLY A 160 3.86 -5.88 1.78
C GLY A 160 3.50 -5.61 3.22
N TYR A 161 4.33 -6.13 4.13
CA TYR A 161 4.24 -5.90 5.57
C TYR A 161 5.59 -5.42 6.07
N PHE A 162 5.63 -4.21 6.61
CA PHE A 162 6.85 -3.54 7.02
C PHE A 162 6.74 -2.93 8.41
N TYR A 163 7.87 -2.82 9.09
CA TYR A 163 8.00 -2.07 10.32
C TYR A 163 9.09 -1.00 10.19
N CYS A 164 8.73 0.24 10.52
CA CYS A 164 9.65 1.36 10.57
C CYS A 164 9.95 1.69 12.04
N GLU A 165 11.17 1.38 12.50
CA GLU A 165 11.61 1.64 13.87
C GLU A 165 11.64 3.14 14.21
N ASN A 166 12.15 3.96 13.29
CA ASN A 166 12.33 5.41 13.46
C ASN A 166 11.02 6.17 13.73
N ILE A 167 9.91 5.71 13.13
CA ILE A 167 8.56 6.25 13.34
C ILE A 167 7.67 5.32 14.17
N SER A 168 8.22 4.25 14.74
CA SER A 168 7.53 3.25 15.58
C SER A 168 6.17 2.83 15.00
N SER A 169 6.16 2.48 13.72
CA SER A 169 4.93 2.25 12.95
C SER A 169 4.99 0.96 12.15
N PHE A 170 3.86 0.28 12.07
CA PHE A 170 3.61 -0.84 11.16
C PHE A 170 2.93 -0.33 9.88
N ILE A 171 3.40 -0.81 8.74
CA ILE A 171 2.94 -0.40 7.41
C ILE A 171 2.54 -1.66 6.63
N LYS A 172 1.29 -1.67 6.16
CA LYS A 172 0.81 -2.63 5.18
C LYS A 172 0.62 -1.91 3.84
N ILE A 173 1.24 -2.43 2.78
CA ILE A 173 1.09 -1.91 1.42
C ILE A 173 0.38 -2.96 0.59
N GLU A 174 -0.73 -2.58 -0.04
CA GLU A 174 -1.45 -3.39 -1.02
C GLU A 174 -1.40 -2.64 -2.34
N TYR A 175 -0.78 -3.21 -3.36
CA TYR A 175 -0.67 -2.59 -4.68
C TYR A 175 -1.24 -3.54 -5.73
N PHE A 176 -2.16 -3.05 -6.55
CA PHE A 176 -2.89 -3.81 -7.55
C PHE A 176 -2.68 -3.19 -8.92
N THR A 177 -2.44 -4.04 -9.91
CA THR A 177 -2.29 -3.64 -11.31
C THR A 177 -2.94 -4.67 -12.23
N SER A 178 -3.23 -4.26 -13.47
CA SER A 178 -3.66 -5.17 -14.53
C SER A 178 -2.77 -6.42 -14.61
N LYS A 179 -3.41 -7.58 -14.82
CA LYS A 179 -2.72 -8.88 -14.96
C LYS A 179 -1.72 -8.95 -16.12
N GLU A 180 -1.85 -8.06 -17.10
CA GLU A 180 -0.95 -7.96 -18.26
C GLU A 180 0.36 -7.23 -17.93
N LYS A 181 0.43 -6.50 -16.81
CA LYS A 181 1.62 -5.73 -16.43
C LYS A 181 2.76 -6.64 -15.96
N ASN A 182 4.00 -6.21 -16.17
CA ASN A 182 5.20 -6.96 -15.76
C ASN A 182 5.37 -6.95 -14.21
N HIS A 183 5.75 -8.09 -13.63
CA HIS A 183 6.12 -8.21 -12.22
C HIS A 183 7.32 -7.34 -11.83
N GLU A 184 8.21 -7.01 -12.76
CA GLU A 184 9.41 -6.21 -12.48
C GLU A 184 9.07 -4.79 -12.00
N GLU A 185 8.07 -4.15 -12.61
CA GLU A 185 7.61 -2.81 -12.21
C GLU A 185 7.00 -2.83 -10.81
N MET A 186 6.24 -3.89 -10.49
CA MET A 186 5.67 -4.09 -9.15
C MET A 186 6.77 -4.29 -8.10
N ASN A 187 7.79 -5.07 -8.43
CA ASN A 187 8.96 -5.26 -7.58
C ASN A 187 9.73 -3.96 -7.39
N SER A 188 9.91 -3.15 -8.44
CA SER A 188 10.60 -1.86 -8.33
C SER A 188 9.89 -0.92 -7.37
N LEU A 189 8.56 -0.77 -7.49
CA LEU A 189 7.77 0.08 -6.60
C LEU A 189 7.91 -0.37 -5.13
N ILE A 190 7.69 -1.64 -4.82
CA ILE A 190 7.72 -2.09 -3.42
C ILE A 190 9.14 -2.06 -2.83
N ASN A 191 10.16 -2.40 -3.61
CA ASN A 191 11.56 -2.37 -3.15
C ASN A 191 12.10 -0.94 -3.00
N SER A 192 11.39 0.07 -3.49
CA SER A 192 11.72 1.48 -3.27
C SER A 192 11.23 2.02 -1.91
N PHE A 193 10.42 1.25 -1.18
CA PHE A 193 9.90 1.64 0.12
C PHE A 193 11.04 1.91 1.12
N ARG A 194 11.06 3.09 1.72
CA ARG A 194 12.02 3.48 2.77
C ARG A 194 11.31 4.21 3.89
N CYS A 195 11.82 4.04 5.10
CA CYS A 195 11.46 4.87 6.24
C CYS A 195 12.51 6.00 6.36
N GLU A 196 12.04 7.24 6.47
CA GLU A 196 12.87 8.46 6.62
C GLU A 196 12.65 9.11 7.99
#